data_AF-A0A962E0L8-F1
#
_entry.id   AF-A0A962E0L8-F1
#
_cell.length_a   1.000
_cell.length_b   1.000
_cell.length_c   1.000
_cell.angle_alpha   90.00
_cell.angle_beta   90.00
_cell.angle_gamma   90.00
#
_symmetry.space_group_name_H-M   'P 1'
#
loop_
_entity.id
_entity.type
_entity.pdbx_description
1 polymer ?
#
loop_
_entity_poly.entity_id
_entity_poly.type
_entity_poly.pdbx_seq_one_letter_code
_entity_poly.pdbx_strand_id
1 'polypeptide(L)'
;MSKKITTKKVTTSRTKKAPAKRSISSAQDLWMASLGAVSLVRKQGNAIVENLVNETKSLQDRAQQLANNVSGDVRKQVEEVVGKVKTAANDNFSFIEERVGNGVSRVLDRMGVPSKEDIVELSKRVAELSRQVKALQNGRKSTVLGTAKAA
;
A
#
# COMPACT_ATOMS: atom_id res chain seq x y z
N MET A 1 47.05 28.31 -5.11
CA MET A 1 46.85 27.64 -3.81
C MET A 1 45.65 26.71 -3.93
N SER A 2 45.90 25.39 -3.93
CA SER A 2 44.91 24.35 -4.24
C SER A 2 44.16 23.90 -2.99
N LYS A 3 42.85 24.17 -2.89
CA LYS A 3 42.01 23.66 -1.80
C LYS A 3 41.46 22.29 -2.20
N LYS A 4 41.99 21.23 -1.56
CA LYS A 4 41.52 19.84 -1.69
C LYS A 4 40.14 19.68 -1.06
N ILE A 5 39.16 19.21 -1.85
CA ILE A 5 37.84 18.80 -1.37
C ILE A 5 37.99 17.43 -0.71
N THR A 6 37.66 17.33 0.57
CA THR A 6 37.70 16.07 1.33
C THR A 6 36.34 15.38 1.22
N THR A 7 36.23 14.41 0.31
CA THR A 7 35.08 13.53 0.18
C THR A 7 35.01 12.58 1.37
N LYS A 8 34.19 12.89 2.38
CA LYS A 8 33.83 11.93 3.44
C LYS A 8 32.84 10.92 2.87
N LYS A 9 33.35 9.73 2.56
CA LYS A 9 32.61 8.53 2.16
C LYS A 9 31.72 8.06 3.32
N VAL A 10 30.40 8.24 3.22
CA VAL A 10 29.44 7.60 4.11
C VAL A 10 29.33 6.13 3.70
N THR A 11 30.05 5.26 4.41
CA THR A 11 29.91 3.82 4.32
C THR A 11 28.61 3.37 4.98
N THR A 12 27.59 3.09 4.17
CA THR A 12 26.42 2.32 4.59
C THR A 12 26.84 0.90 4.93
N SER A 13 26.99 0.61 6.23
CA SER A 13 27.20 -0.73 6.74
C SER A 13 25.92 -1.56 6.59
N ARG A 14 25.89 -2.43 5.59
CA ARG A 14 24.85 -3.45 5.38
C ARG A 14 25.03 -4.58 6.41
N THR A 15 24.32 -4.52 7.54
CA THR A 15 24.28 -5.62 8.51
C THR A 15 23.24 -6.68 8.14
N LYS A 16 23.69 -7.94 8.24
CA LYS A 16 23.08 -9.18 7.76
C LYS A 16 21.77 -9.55 8.50
N LYS A 17 20.92 -10.36 7.83
CA LYS A 17 19.64 -10.93 8.31
C LYS A 17 19.79 -11.89 9.51
N ALA A 18 18.85 -11.84 10.47
CA ALA A 18 18.14 -12.95 11.18
C ALA A 18 17.40 -12.43 12.46
N PRO A 19 16.48 -13.18 13.12
CA PRO A 19 15.23 -13.81 12.68
C PRO A 19 13.97 -13.10 13.27
N ALA A 20 12.79 -13.64 12.92
CA ALA A 20 11.46 -13.07 13.13
C ALA A 20 11.00 -12.88 14.60
N LYS A 21 11.37 -11.79 15.25
CA LYS A 21 10.63 -11.14 16.38
C LYS A 21 10.79 -9.62 16.40
N ARG A 22 10.89 -8.98 15.23
CA ARG A 22 11.08 -7.52 15.11
C ARG A 22 9.94 -6.77 14.43
N SER A 23 8.84 -7.42 14.04
CA SER A 23 7.83 -6.74 13.22
C SER A 23 7.03 -5.65 13.94
N ILE A 24 6.75 -5.81 15.25
CA ILE A 24 5.97 -4.80 16.00
C ILE A 24 6.86 -3.63 16.43
N SER A 25 8.04 -3.90 17.00
CA SER A 25 9.01 -2.84 17.34
C SER A 25 9.43 -2.09 16.08
N SER A 26 9.77 -2.79 14.99
CA SER A 26 10.17 -2.12 13.76
C SER A 26 9.02 -1.34 13.12
N ALA A 27 7.76 -1.77 13.22
CA ALA A 27 6.63 -0.97 12.72
C ALA A 27 6.42 0.30 13.56
N GLN A 28 6.58 0.23 14.88
CA GLN A 28 6.49 1.38 15.78
C GLN A 28 7.68 2.34 15.61
N ASP A 29 8.89 1.81 15.44
CA ASP A 29 10.10 2.57 15.13
C ASP A 29 9.97 3.25 13.76
N LEU A 30 9.41 2.57 12.76
CA LEU A 30 9.14 3.16 11.45
C LEU A 30 8.09 4.28 11.56
N TRP A 31 7.03 4.05 12.34
CA TRP A 31 5.98 5.04 12.57
C TRP A 31 6.51 6.29 13.29
N MET A 32 7.33 6.09 14.33
CA MET A 32 7.98 7.17 15.07
C MET A 32 9.01 7.90 14.19
N ALA A 33 9.77 7.19 13.36
CA ALA A 33 10.70 7.79 12.41
C ALA A 33 9.97 8.60 11.32
N SER A 34 8.82 8.11 10.83
CA SER A 34 7.98 8.86 9.90
C SER A 34 7.41 10.13 10.54
N LEU A 35 6.89 10.08 11.77
CA LEU A 35 6.42 11.25 12.51
C LEU A 35 7.55 12.24 12.84
N GLY A 36 8.74 11.72 13.17
CA GLY A 36 9.94 12.52 13.41
C GLY A 36 10.42 13.26 12.16
N ALA A 37 10.44 12.58 11.01
CA ALA A 37 10.78 13.18 9.72
C ALA A 37 9.76 14.24 9.29
N VAL A 38 8.45 13.98 9.46
CA VAL A 38 7.40 14.95 9.18
C VAL A 38 7.51 16.18 10.10
N SER A 39 7.84 15.98 11.39
CA SER A 39 8.07 17.10 12.32
C SER A 39 9.31 17.93 11.94
N LEU A 40 10.38 17.27 11.50
CA LEU A 40 11.59 17.94 11.02
C LEU A 40 11.31 18.79 9.77
N VAL A 41 10.53 18.25 8.83
CA VAL A 41 10.04 19.00 7.66
C VAL A 41 9.14 20.16 8.08
N ARG A 42 8.30 20.07 9.11
CA ARG A 42 7.54 21.25 9.57
C ARG A 42 8.42 22.34 10.19
N LYS A 43 9.50 21.97 10.88
CA LYS A 43 10.42 22.93 11.52
C LYS A 43 11.40 23.59 10.55
N GLN A 44 11.77 22.91 9.46
CA GLN A 44 12.76 23.39 8.47
C GLN A 44 12.17 23.51 7.05
N GLY A 45 10.85 23.36 6.90
CA GLY A 45 10.20 23.12 5.61
C GLY A 45 10.29 24.25 4.63
N ASN A 46 10.23 25.50 5.10
CA ASN A 46 10.28 26.66 4.20
C ASN A 46 11.62 26.71 3.44
N ALA A 47 12.74 26.49 4.14
CA ALA A 47 14.07 26.49 3.52
C ALA A 47 14.28 25.32 2.55
N ILE A 48 13.74 24.13 2.88
CA ILE A 48 13.82 22.95 2.00
C ILE A 48 12.94 23.14 0.76
N VAL A 49 11.74 23.71 0.92
CA VAL A 49 10.83 24.02 -0.19
C VAL A 49 11.44 25.11 -1.08
N GLU A 50 11.98 26.18 -0.52
CA GLU A 50 12.67 27.23 -1.29
C GLU A 50 13.87 26.66 -2.07
N ASN A 51 14.68 25.82 -1.43
CA ASN A 51 15.83 25.19 -2.10
C ASN A 51 15.38 24.22 -3.20
N LEU A 52 14.32 23.43 -2.95
CA LEU A 52 13.76 22.51 -3.93
C LEU A 52 13.09 23.26 -5.10
N VAL A 53 12.42 24.38 -4.84
CA VAL A 53 11.84 25.24 -5.88
C VAL A 53 12.94 25.86 -6.72
N ASN A 54 14.04 26.32 -6.11
CA ASN A 54 15.20 26.84 -6.84
C ASN A 54 15.90 25.75 -7.67
N GLU A 55 16.07 24.54 -7.12
CA GLU A 55 16.56 23.40 -7.87
C GLU A 55 15.61 23.03 -9.02
N THR A 56 14.30 23.02 -8.78
CA THR A 56 13.30 22.72 -9.82
C THR A 56 13.32 23.76 -10.94
N LYS A 57 13.44 25.05 -10.62
CA LYS A 57 13.63 26.11 -11.63
C LYS A 57 14.91 25.89 -12.43
N SER A 58 16.03 25.58 -11.77
CA SER A 58 17.29 25.27 -12.46
C SER A 58 17.21 24.01 -13.32
N LEU A 59 16.43 23.01 -12.90
CA LEU A 59 16.17 21.79 -13.65
C LEU A 59 15.27 22.08 -14.85
N GLN A 60 14.26 22.95 -14.70
CA GLN A 60 13.38 23.38 -15.77
C GLN A 60 14.15 24.17 -16.83
N ASP A 61 15.02 25.10 -16.42
CA ASP A 61 15.87 25.84 -17.36
C ASP A 61 16.79 24.89 -18.14
N ARG A 62 17.41 23.92 -17.44
CA ARG A 62 18.23 22.88 -18.08
C ARG A 62 17.40 21.98 -18.99
N ALA A 63 16.20 21.58 -18.58
CA ALA A 63 15.30 20.76 -19.38
C ALA A 63 14.79 21.52 -20.60
N GLN A 64 14.56 22.83 -20.50
CA GLN A 64 14.16 23.69 -21.61
C GLN A 64 15.32 23.92 -22.58
N GLN A 65 16.54 24.12 -22.07
CA GLN A 65 17.75 24.12 -22.91
C GLN A 65 17.96 22.77 -23.60
N LEU A 66 17.75 21.65 -22.89
CA LEU A 66 17.81 20.32 -23.50
C LEU A 66 16.70 20.15 -24.53
N ALA A 67 15.46 20.56 -24.26
CA ALA A 67 14.35 20.47 -25.20
C ALA A 67 14.60 21.31 -26.47
N ASN A 68 15.22 22.48 -26.33
CA ASN A 68 15.61 23.32 -27.46
C ASN A 68 16.80 22.73 -28.25
N ASN A 69 17.68 21.95 -27.60
CA ASN A 69 18.84 21.29 -28.23
C ASN A 69 18.56 19.85 -28.70
N VAL A 70 17.47 19.23 -28.24
CA VAL A 70 17.01 17.89 -28.62
C VAL A 70 16.25 18.02 -29.95
N SER A 71 17.01 18.13 -31.03
CA SER A 71 16.51 17.87 -32.38
C SER A 71 16.12 16.38 -32.51
N GLY A 72 15.03 16.13 -33.26
CA GLY A 72 14.41 14.86 -33.70
C GLY A 72 14.87 13.50 -33.18
N ASP A 73 16.18 13.20 -33.20
CA ASP A 73 16.73 11.87 -32.93
C ASP A 73 16.85 11.52 -31.44
N VAL A 74 17.12 12.49 -30.57
CA VAL A 74 17.19 12.23 -29.11
C VAL A 74 15.79 12.02 -28.52
N ARG A 75 14.76 12.60 -29.14
CA ARG A 75 13.36 12.40 -28.72
C ARG A 75 12.93 10.94 -28.81
N LYS A 76 13.32 10.22 -29.86
CA LYS A 76 13.01 8.78 -30.03
C LYS A 76 13.68 7.90 -28.97
N GLN A 77 14.93 8.17 -28.63
CA GLN A 77 15.63 7.44 -27.55
C GLN A 77 15.01 7.70 -26.17
N VAL A 78 14.63 8.96 -25.90
CA VAL A 78 13.93 9.30 -24.65
C VAL A 78 12.57 8.64 -24.58
N GLU A 79 11.81 8.59 -25.68
CA GLU A 79 10.50 7.97 -25.74
C GLU A 79 10.57 6.45 -25.50
N GLU A 80 11.60 5.77 -26.01
CA GLU A 80 11.85 4.36 -25.74
C GLU A 80 12.23 4.08 -24.27
N VAL A 81 13.06 4.93 -23.67
CA VAL A 81 13.46 4.82 -22.25
C VAL A 81 12.28 5.13 -21.33
N VAL A 82 11.51 6.18 -21.62
CA VAL A 82 10.29 6.53 -20.88
C VAL A 82 9.26 5.41 -20.98
N GLY A 83 9.11 4.79 -22.16
CA GLY A 83 8.25 3.61 -22.34
C GLY A 83 8.63 2.46 -21.41
N LYS A 84 9.92 2.12 -21.34
CA LYS A 84 10.46 1.05 -20.46
C LYS A 84 10.34 1.37 -18.96
N VAL A 85 10.54 2.63 -18.58
CA VAL A 85 10.40 3.09 -17.20
C VAL A 85 8.93 3.09 -16.77
N LYS A 86 8.01 3.48 -17.67
CA LYS A 86 6.58 3.49 -17.39
C LYS A 86 6.03 2.08 -17.17
N THR A 87 6.44 1.09 -17.96
CA THR A 87 6.07 -0.32 -17.72
C THR A 87 6.66 -0.85 -16.42
N ALA A 88 7.96 -0.63 -16.16
CA ALA A 88 8.60 -1.07 -14.92
C ALA A 88 7.99 -0.42 -13.66
N ALA A 89 7.58 0.85 -13.76
CA ALA A 89 6.89 1.55 -12.68
C ALA A 89 5.49 0.98 -12.43
N ASN A 90 4.77 0.59 -13.50
CA ASN A 90 3.45 -0.02 -13.39
C ASN A 90 3.52 -1.41 -12.73
N ASP A 91 4.51 -2.22 -13.11
CA ASP A 91 4.73 -3.55 -12.51
C ASP A 91 5.08 -3.46 -11.02
N ASN A 92 5.85 -2.44 -10.64
CA ASN A 92 6.19 -2.20 -9.23
C ASN A 92 5.02 -1.63 -8.42
N PHE A 93 4.04 -1.01 -9.07
CA PHE A 93 2.82 -0.51 -8.42
C PHE A 93 1.91 -1.66 -7.97
N SER A 94 1.78 -2.73 -8.76
CA SER A 94 0.99 -3.91 -8.39
C SER A 94 1.51 -4.58 -7.12
N PHE A 95 2.83 -4.61 -6.91
CA PHE A 95 3.42 -5.12 -5.67
C PHE A 95 3.08 -4.24 -4.45
N ILE A 96 2.99 -2.92 -4.64
CA ILE A 96 2.56 -2.00 -3.60
C ILE A 96 1.07 -2.20 -3.32
N GLU A 97 0.24 -2.40 -4.34
CA GLU A 97 -1.19 -2.67 -4.19
C GLU A 97 -1.44 -3.95 -3.38
N GLU A 98 -0.71 -5.03 -3.68
CA GLU A 98 -0.80 -6.29 -2.92
C GLU A 98 -0.39 -6.10 -1.45
N ARG A 99 0.71 -5.38 -1.19
CA ARG A 99 1.21 -5.16 0.17
C ARG A 99 0.34 -4.19 0.98
N VAL A 100 -0.23 -3.18 0.34
CA VAL A 100 -1.18 -2.25 0.95
C VAL A 100 -2.48 -2.98 1.25
N GLY A 101 -3.02 -3.76 0.31
CA GLY A 101 -4.21 -4.60 0.53
C GLY A 101 -4.02 -5.53 1.73
N ASN A 102 -2.93 -6.30 1.75
CA ASN A 102 -2.61 -7.21 2.86
C ASN A 102 -2.36 -6.51 4.20
N GLY A 103 -1.90 -5.25 4.18
CA GLY A 103 -1.69 -4.44 5.36
C GLY A 103 -3.01 -3.89 5.90
N VAL A 104 -3.82 -3.30 5.03
CA VAL A 104 -5.13 -2.72 5.35
C VAL A 104 -6.09 -3.80 5.83
N SER A 105 -6.18 -4.94 5.15
CA SER A 105 -7.03 -6.06 5.59
C SER A 105 -6.66 -6.53 7.00
N ARG A 106 -5.37 -6.74 7.30
CA ARG A 106 -4.93 -7.15 8.65
C ARG A 106 -5.26 -6.13 9.74
N VAL A 107 -5.27 -4.85 9.42
CA VAL A 107 -5.66 -3.81 10.38
C VAL A 107 -7.18 -3.83 10.60
N LEU A 108 -7.95 -4.00 9.53
CA LEU A 108 -9.41 -4.14 9.60
C LEU A 108 -9.83 -5.38 10.38
N ASP A 109 -9.18 -6.52 10.15
CA ASP A 109 -9.41 -7.77 10.89
C ASP A 109 -9.13 -7.58 12.39
N ARG A 110 -8.03 -6.87 12.74
CA ARG A 110 -7.69 -6.54 14.13
C ARG A 110 -8.68 -5.58 14.79
N MET A 111 -9.37 -4.75 14.00
CA MET A 111 -10.45 -3.88 14.47
C MET A 111 -11.81 -4.58 14.45
N GLY A 112 -11.88 -5.87 14.09
CA GLY A 112 -13.11 -6.66 14.09
C GLY A 112 -14.04 -6.36 12.92
N VAL A 113 -13.54 -5.73 11.85
CA VAL A 113 -14.30 -5.47 10.62
C VAL A 113 -14.26 -6.73 9.75
N PRO A 114 -15.39 -7.42 9.52
CA PRO A 114 -15.41 -8.63 8.71
C PRO A 114 -15.13 -8.33 7.23
N SER A 115 -14.47 -9.26 6.54
CA SER A 115 -14.22 -9.15 5.11
C SER A 115 -15.50 -9.40 4.29
N LYS A 116 -15.47 -9.08 2.98
CA LYS A 116 -16.60 -9.39 2.08
C LYS A 116 -16.83 -10.90 1.98
N GLU A 117 -15.75 -11.67 1.95
CA GLU A 117 -15.78 -13.12 1.87
C GLU A 117 -16.48 -13.72 3.10
N ASP A 118 -16.17 -13.20 4.30
CA ASP A 118 -16.81 -13.63 5.54
C ASP A 118 -18.32 -13.34 5.54
N ILE A 119 -18.73 -12.17 5.06
CA ILE A 119 -20.14 -11.80 4.95
C ILE A 119 -20.88 -12.74 3.98
N VAL A 120 -20.25 -13.07 2.86
CA VAL A 120 -20.83 -13.99 1.87
C VAL A 120 -20.95 -15.40 2.44
N GLU A 121 -19.92 -15.92 3.10
CA GLU A 121 -19.97 -17.23 3.73
C GLU A 121 -21.06 -17.28 4.82
N LEU A 122 -21.12 -16.25 5.67
CA LEU A 122 -22.12 -16.18 6.73
C LEU A 122 -23.54 -16.09 6.15
N SER A 123 -23.75 -15.33 5.08
CA SER A 123 -25.05 -15.25 4.41
C SER A 123 -25.51 -16.60 3.85
N LYS A 124 -24.59 -17.40 3.30
CA LYS A 124 -24.86 -18.76 2.82
C LYS A 124 -25.24 -19.68 3.97
N ARG A 125 -24.48 -19.63 5.07
CA ARG A 125 -24.79 -20.41 6.29
C ARG A 125 -26.16 -20.05 6.86
N VAL A 126 -26.52 -18.77 6.90
CA VAL A 126 -27.84 -18.30 7.36
C VAL A 126 -28.95 -18.77 6.44
N ALA A 127 -28.76 -18.75 5.12
CA ALA A 127 -29.74 -19.25 4.16
C ALA A 127 -29.99 -20.76 4.34
N GLU A 128 -28.94 -21.53 4.57
CA GLU A 128 -29.03 -22.97 4.82
C GLU A 128 -29.72 -23.26 6.15
N LEU A 129 -29.34 -22.58 7.23
CA LEU A 129 -29.98 -22.73 8.53
C LEU A 129 -31.47 -22.34 8.48
N SER A 130 -31.81 -21.30 7.72
CA SER A 130 -33.20 -20.89 7.50
C SER A 130 -34.03 -21.96 6.79
N ARG A 131 -33.43 -22.72 5.87
CA ARG A 131 -34.09 -23.87 5.22
C ARG A 131 -34.33 -25.01 6.20
N GLN A 132 -33.31 -25.36 7.00
CA GLN A 132 -33.42 -26.42 7.99
C GLN A 132 -34.46 -26.10 9.06
N VAL A 133 -34.49 -24.86 9.57
CA VAL A 133 -35.51 -24.42 10.53
C VAL A 133 -36.91 -24.48 9.93
N LYS A 134 -37.10 -24.02 8.69
CA LYS A 134 -38.39 -24.13 7.99
C LYS A 134 -38.82 -25.59 7.81
N ALA A 135 -37.89 -26.47 7.43
CA ALA A 135 -38.16 -27.91 7.29
C ALA A 135 -38.61 -28.54 8.62
N LEU A 136 -37.90 -28.23 9.71
CA LEU A 136 -38.25 -28.71 11.05
C LEU A 136 -39.59 -28.14 11.55
N GLN A 137 -39.90 -26.86 11.31
CA GLN A 137 -41.20 -26.28 11.66
C GLN A 137 -42.35 -26.93 10.86
N ASN A 138 -42.14 -27.20 9.57
CA ASN A 138 -43.14 -27.86 8.73
C ASN A 138 -43.39 -29.31 9.17
N GLY A 139 -42.32 -30.05 9.51
CA GLY A 139 -42.45 -31.40 10.07
C GLY A 139 -43.12 -31.42 11.45
N ARG A 140 -42.91 -30.39 12.28
CA ARG A 140 -43.61 -30.26 13.57
C ARG A 140 -45.09 -29.95 13.38
N LYS A 141 -45.46 -29.07 12.44
CA LYS A 141 -46.86 -28.76 12.13
C LYS A 141 -47.62 -29.97 11.58
N SER A 142 -47.01 -30.76 10.69
CA SER A 142 -47.66 -31.98 10.17
C SER A 142 -47.88 -33.02 11.26
N THR A 143 -46.96 -33.14 12.22
CA THR A 143 -47.10 -34.07 13.36
C THR A 143 -48.29 -33.71 14.27
N VAL A 144 -48.47 -32.42 14.59
CA VAL A 144 -49.56 -31.97 15.47
C VAL A 144 -50.93 -32.06 14.78
N LEU A 145 -51.00 -31.79 13.48
CA LEU A 145 -52.23 -31.99 12.68
C LEU A 145 -52.60 -33.47 12.51
N GLY A 146 -51.61 -34.36 12.44
CA GLY A 146 -51.83 -35.81 12.40
C GLY A 146 -52.43 -36.35 13.70
N THR A 147 -51.99 -35.85 14.86
CA THR A 147 -52.51 -36.27 16.17
C THR A 147 -53.88 -35.69 16.49
N ALA A 148 -54.22 -34.49 15.98
CA ALA A 148 -55.52 -33.86 16.22
C ALA A 148 -56.66 -34.41 15.34
N LYS A 149 -56.36 -35.19 14.30
CA LYS A 149 -57.36 -35.85 13.45
C LYS A 149 -57.63 -37.32 13.85
N ALA A 150 -56.87 -37.84 14.81
CA ALA A 150 -56.95 -39.22 15.29
C ALA A 150 -57.59 -39.36 16.69
N ALA A 151 -58.07 -38.26 17.27
CA ALA A 151 -58.88 -38.20 18.49
C ALA A 151 -60.28 -37.69 18.15
#